data_AF-A0A349IM28-F1
#
_entry.id   AF-A0A349IM28-F1
#
_cell.length_a   1.000
_cell.length_b   1.000
_cell.length_c   1.000
_cell.angle_alpha   90.00
_cell.angle_beta   90.00
_cell.angle_gamma   90.00
#
_symmetry.space_group_name_H-M   'P 1'
#
loop_
_entity.id
_entity.type
_entity.pdbx_description
1 polymer ?
#
loop_
_entity_poly.entity_id
_entity_poly.type
_entity_poly.pdbx_seq_one_letter_code
_entity_poly.pdbx_strand_id
1 'polypeptide(L)'
;MGVVDFTNPEAAHWYQSFLKMLLDMGVDCFKTDFGERIPVRDIVYFDGSDPVKMHNYYTYLYNKTVFDLLEREKGSGEACLFARSATVGGQQFPVHWGGDCSASYPSMAETLRGGLSLACGGFGFWSHDISGFEQTASADIYKRWCQFGVFSSHSRLHGSVSYRVPWLFDEEACDVLRELVNLKCRLMPYIYSQAVETHISGIPMMRPMFMEFPEDRMCDVLDKEYMLGDSILVAPVFKESGECEYYLPKGRWYNLITKKTYEGGSWIKEKFDYRSFPLLARENTILVYGAREDVPDYDYAENAEVCMVYLQDGHTERQRIYSVKGEKLVEIEAVRRKDTIHVVVKGDCGILRFTVISEETLKLDVVKE
;
A
#
# COMPACT_ATOMS: atom_id res chain seq x y z
N MET A 1 -32.35 -2.84 16.25
CA MET A 1 -31.55 -2.60 15.03
C MET A 1 -32.19 -3.38 13.90
N GLY A 2 -32.46 -2.75 12.75
CA GLY A 2 -32.86 -3.44 11.51
C GLY A 2 -31.68 -3.46 10.53
N VAL A 3 -31.72 -4.35 9.54
CA VAL A 3 -30.69 -4.48 8.48
C VAL A 3 -31.35 -4.15 7.13
N VAL A 4 -30.66 -3.38 6.29
CA VAL A 4 -31.16 -3.05 4.94
C VAL A 4 -31.07 -4.30 4.08
N ASP A 5 -32.17 -4.72 3.46
CA ASP A 5 -32.16 -5.86 2.56
C ASP A 5 -31.70 -5.44 1.15
N PHE A 6 -30.42 -5.63 0.86
CA PHE A 6 -29.85 -5.30 -0.45
C PHE A 6 -30.26 -6.27 -1.58
N THR A 7 -31.04 -7.31 -1.30
CA THR A 7 -31.69 -8.12 -2.35
C THR A 7 -32.95 -7.44 -2.90
N ASN A 8 -33.49 -6.44 -2.19
CA ASN A 8 -34.57 -5.59 -2.67
C ASN A 8 -33.99 -4.36 -3.41
N PRO A 9 -34.20 -4.22 -4.74
CA PRO A 9 -33.66 -3.09 -5.49
C PRO A 9 -34.19 -1.73 -5.02
N GLU A 10 -35.44 -1.67 -4.54
CA GLU A 10 -36.01 -0.43 -4.00
C GLU A 10 -35.35 -0.05 -2.67
N ALA A 11 -35.00 -1.02 -1.83
CA ALA A 11 -34.27 -0.76 -0.59
C ALA A 11 -32.82 -0.31 -0.86
N ALA A 12 -32.17 -0.90 -1.86
CA ALA A 12 -30.84 -0.48 -2.32
C ALA A 12 -30.86 0.95 -2.87
N HIS A 13 -31.84 1.30 -3.73
CA HIS A 13 -32.02 2.65 -4.23
C HIS A 13 -32.35 3.66 -3.12
N TRP A 14 -33.24 3.27 -2.19
CA TRP A 14 -33.55 4.07 -1.01
C TRP A 14 -32.29 4.37 -0.19
N TYR A 15 -31.44 3.38 0.05
CA TYR A 15 -30.17 3.56 0.77
C TYR A 15 -29.20 4.45 -0.01
N GLN A 16 -29.04 4.21 -1.33
CA GLN A 16 -28.22 5.06 -2.20
C GLN A 16 -28.69 6.51 -2.22
N SER A 17 -29.99 6.79 -2.09
CA SER A 17 -30.51 8.16 -2.11
C SER A 17 -29.96 9.00 -0.95
N PHE A 18 -29.78 8.42 0.24
CA PHE A 18 -29.15 9.12 1.37
C PHE A 18 -27.65 9.31 1.17
N LEU A 19 -26.96 8.31 0.64
CA LEU A 19 -25.53 8.46 0.31
C LEU A 19 -25.33 9.52 -0.76
N LYS A 20 -26.21 9.58 -1.77
CA LYS A 20 -26.19 10.63 -2.78
C LYS A 20 -26.36 12.02 -2.17
N MET A 21 -27.26 12.19 -1.18
CA MET A 21 -27.37 13.47 -0.47
C MET A 21 -26.04 13.89 0.17
N LEU A 22 -25.25 12.94 0.70
CA LEU A 22 -23.92 13.22 1.24
C LEU A 22 -22.91 13.57 0.15
N LEU A 23 -22.96 12.89 -1.00
CA LEU A 23 -22.13 13.23 -2.17
C LEU A 23 -22.45 14.63 -2.69
N ASP A 24 -23.72 15.00 -2.76
CA ASP A 24 -24.18 16.34 -3.17
C ASP A 24 -23.73 17.42 -2.16
N MET A 25 -23.42 17.05 -0.91
CA MET A 25 -22.81 17.93 0.10
C MET A 25 -21.28 18.03 -0.01
N GLY A 26 -20.65 17.27 -0.92
CA GLY A 26 -19.20 17.27 -1.13
C GLY A 26 -18.44 16.14 -0.46
N VAL A 27 -19.10 15.08 0.03
CA VAL A 27 -18.40 13.85 0.42
C VAL A 27 -17.82 13.16 -0.82
N ASP A 28 -16.61 12.60 -0.71
CA ASP A 28 -15.92 11.94 -1.82
C ASP A 28 -15.93 10.41 -1.76
N CYS A 29 -15.95 9.84 -0.55
CA CYS A 29 -15.86 8.40 -0.34
C CYS A 29 -16.58 7.98 0.95
N PHE A 30 -16.80 6.68 1.12
CA PHE A 30 -17.45 6.12 2.32
C PHE A 30 -16.62 5.03 2.99
N LYS A 31 -16.55 5.06 4.32
CA LYS A 31 -16.15 3.91 5.14
C LYS A 31 -17.33 2.96 5.26
N THR A 32 -17.32 1.85 4.51
CA THR A 32 -18.35 0.80 4.59
C THR A 32 -18.04 -0.14 5.75
N ASP A 33 -18.34 0.34 6.95
CA ASP A 33 -18.14 -0.39 8.20
C ASP A 33 -19.23 -1.46 8.40
N PHE A 34 -18.95 -2.46 9.24
CA PHE A 34 -19.80 -3.62 9.50
C PHE A 34 -20.09 -4.49 8.26
N GLY A 35 -21.20 -5.23 8.29
CA GLY A 35 -21.62 -6.18 7.24
C GLY A 35 -21.39 -7.65 7.59
N GLU A 36 -20.83 -7.97 8.76
CA GLU A 36 -20.45 -9.35 9.11
C GLU A 36 -21.54 -10.12 9.87
N ARG A 37 -22.28 -9.45 10.76
CA ARG A 37 -23.25 -10.09 11.68
C ARG A 37 -24.66 -10.19 11.07
N ILE A 38 -24.76 -10.87 9.93
CA ILE A 38 -26.01 -11.02 9.18
C ILE A 38 -26.79 -12.24 9.70
N PRO A 39 -28.06 -12.08 10.11
CA PRO A 39 -28.85 -13.18 10.65
C PRO A 39 -29.12 -14.26 9.59
N VAL A 40 -29.29 -15.50 10.04
CA VAL A 40 -29.52 -16.67 9.17
C VAL A 40 -30.76 -17.47 9.54
N ARG A 41 -31.47 -17.07 10.59
CA ARG A 41 -32.66 -17.75 11.12
C ARG A 41 -33.80 -16.75 11.24
N ASP A 42 -35.01 -17.24 11.04
CA ASP A 42 -36.25 -16.48 11.21
C ASP A 42 -36.28 -15.17 10.39
N ILE A 43 -35.67 -15.21 9.19
CA ILE A 43 -35.64 -14.13 8.21
C ILE A 43 -35.95 -14.66 6.81
N VAL A 44 -36.41 -13.77 5.94
CA VAL A 44 -36.64 -14.04 4.51
C VAL A 44 -36.11 -12.83 3.74
N TYR A 45 -35.23 -13.06 2.78
CA TYR A 45 -34.75 -12.03 1.84
C TYR A 45 -35.82 -11.76 0.79
N PHE A 46 -35.87 -10.53 0.30
CA PHE A 46 -36.83 -10.10 -0.72
C PHE A 46 -36.78 -10.97 -1.99
N ASP A 47 -35.60 -11.37 -2.44
CA ASP A 47 -35.42 -12.23 -3.62
C ASP A 47 -35.60 -13.73 -3.34
N GLY A 48 -35.87 -14.12 -2.08
CA GLY A 48 -35.98 -15.52 -1.66
C GLY A 48 -34.64 -16.25 -1.52
N SER A 49 -33.51 -15.55 -1.52
CA SER A 49 -32.18 -16.12 -1.35
C SER A 49 -32.01 -16.91 -0.05
N ASP A 50 -31.16 -17.94 -0.10
CA ASP A 50 -30.79 -18.77 1.04
C ASP A 50 -30.07 -17.94 2.13
N PRO A 51 -30.65 -17.80 3.35
CA PRO A 51 -30.06 -16.99 4.39
C PRO A 51 -28.66 -17.41 4.84
N VAL A 52 -28.32 -18.69 4.75
CA VAL A 52 -27.00 -19.20 5.15
C VAL A 52 -25.94 -18.73 4.16
N LYS A 53 -26.23 -18.75 2.86
CA LYS A 53 -25.30 -18.24 1.83
C LYS A 53 -25.19 -16.72 1.89
N MET A 54 -26.33 -16.05 2.14
CA MET A 54 -26.38 -14.60 2.22
C MET A 54 -25.59 -14.04 3.41
N HIS A 55 -25.36 -14.82 4.47
CA HIS A 55 -24.52 -14.40 5.61
C HIS A 55 -23.18 -13.81 5.16
N ASN A 56 -22.46 -14.51 4.28
CA ASN A 56 -21.19 -14.02 3.72
C ASN A 56 -21.41 -13.15 2.48
N TYR A 57 -22.41 -13.43 1.64
CA TYR A 57 -22.61 -12.70 0.39
C TYR A 57 -23.19 -11.29 0.56
N TYR A 58 -23.86 -11.02 1.68
CA TYR A 58 -24.42 -9.71 2.00
C TYR A 58 -23.38 -8.59 1.90
N THR A 59 -22.15 -8.83 2.37
CA THR A 59 -21.07 -7.84 2.33
C THR A 59 -20.68 -7.47 0.90
N TYR A 60 -20.79 -8.41 -0.05
CA TYR A 60 -20.58 -8.11 -1.48
C TYR A 60 -21.67 -7.15 -1.98
N LEU A 61 -22.95 -7.46 -1.70
CA LEU A 61 -24.07 -6.59 -2.10
C LEU A 61 -24.00 -5.21 -1.48
N TYR A 62 -23.63 -5.13 -0.19
CA TYR A 62 -23.46 -3.87 0.52
C TYR A 62 -22.35 -3.02 -0.11
N ASN A 63 -21.13 -3.55 -0.21
CA ASN A 63 -20.01 -2.80 -0.78
C ASN A 63 -20.27 -2.43 -2.25
N LYS A 64 -20.83 -3.35 -3.05
CA LYS A 64 -21.21 -3.08 -4.44
C LYS A 64 -22.24 -1.95 -4.54
N THR A 65 -23.26 -1.94 -3.68
CA THR A 65 -24.29 -0.89 -3.67
C THR A 65 -23.69 0.49 -3.44
N VAL A 66 -22.69 0.60 -2.56
CA VAL A 66 -22.01 1.87 -2.29
C VAL A 66 -21.03 2.22 -3.41
N PHE A 67 -20.26 1.25 -3.89
CA PHE A 67 -19.28 1.44 -4.96
C PHE A 67 -19.92 1.86 -6.28
N ASP A 68 -21.00 1.21 -6.69
CA ASP A 68 -21.74 1.54 -7.92
C ASP A 68 -22.30 2.97 -7.89
N LEU A 69 -22.71 3.45 -6.71
CA LEU A 69 -23.13 4.84 -6.54
C LEU A 69 -21.95 5.80 -6.75
N LEU A 70 -20.80 5.52 -6.14
CA LEU A 70 -19.60 6.35 -6.31
C LEU A 70 -19.17 6.41 -7.77
N GLU A 71 -19.07 5.26 -8.46
CA GLU A 71 -18.74 5.21 -9.90
C GLU A 71 -19.73 6.02 -10.75
N ARG A 72 -21.04 5.93 -10.45
CA ARG A 72 -22.08 6.66 -11.18
C ARG A 72 -21.99 8.18 -10.99
N GLU A 73 -21.77 8.63 -9.76
CA GLU A 73 -21.86 10.06 -9.41
C GLU A 73 -20.51 10.79 -9.55
N LYS A 74 -19.38 10.10 -9.32
CA LYS A 74 -18.03 10.69 -9.41
C LYS A 74 -17.34 10.40 -10.75
N GLY A 75 -17.74 9.34 -11.44
CA GLY A 75 -17.13 8.89 -12.70
C GLY A 75 -16.26 7.65 -12.50
N SER A 76 -15.98 6.98 -13.61
CA SER A 76 -15.27 5.70 -13.55
C SER A 76 -13.81 5.87 -13.15
N GLY A 77 -13.37 5.09 -12.17
CA GLY A 77 -12.01 5.13 -11.63
C GLY A 77 -11.85 6.07 -10.42
N GLU A 78 -12.89 6.80 -10.04
CA GLU A 78 -12.86 7.73 -8.90
C GLU A 78 -13.40 7.09 -7.59
N ALA A 79 -14.01 5.91 -7.67
CA ALA A 79 -14.63 5.26 -6.53
C ALA A 79 -13.58 4.64 -5.58
N CYS A 80 -13.71 4.95 -4.29
CA CYS A 80 -12.89 4.39 -3.22
C CYS A 80 -13.74 4.16 -1.96
N LEU A 81 -13.55 3.00 -1.32
CA LEU A 81 -14.15 2.64 -0.03
C LEU A 81 -13.08 2.53 1.07
N PHE A 82 -13.55 2.46 2.32
CA PHE A 82 -12.81 1.85 3.43
C PHE A 82 -13.67 0.73 4.04
N ALA A 83 -13.64 -0.45 3.42
CA ALA A 83 -14.48 -1.58 3.74
C ALA A 83 -13.91 -2.45 4.87
N ARG A 84 -14.73 -2.78 5.88
CA ARG A 84 -14.32 -3.69 6.98
C ARG A 84 -14.56 -5.16 6.64
N SER A 85 -15.69 -5.45 5.99
CA SER A 85 -16.12 -6.81 5.67
C SER A 85 -15.96 -7.11 4.18
N ALA A 86 -15.64 -8.36 3.85
CA ALA A 86 -15.47 -8.82 2.48
C ALA A 86 -15.82 -10.30 2.29
N THR A 87 -16.02 -10.68 1.03
CA THR A 87 -16.17 -12.07 0.58
C THR A 87 -15.59 -12.20 -0.83
N VAL A 88 -15.70 -13.35 -1.47
CA VAL A 88 -15.24 -13.56 -2.86
C VAL A 88 -15.88 -12.52 -3.79
N GLY A 89 -15.06 -11.82 -4.58
CA GLY A 89 -15.47 -10.72 -5.45
C GLY A 89 -15.41 -9.35 -4.77
N GLY A 90 -15.29 -9.28 -3.43
CA GLY A 90 -15.19 -8.03 -2.69
C GLY A 90 -13.95 -7.21 -3.06
N GLN A 91 -12.88 -7.84 -3.54
CA GLN A 91 -11.65 -7.15 -3.97
C GLN A 91 -11.87 -6.14 -5.10
N GLN A 92 -13.00 -6.22 -5.82
CA GLN A 92 -13.40 -5.26 -6.86
C GLN A 92 -13.79 -3.89 -6.29
N PHE A 93 -14.00 -3.78 -4.98
CA PHE A 93 -14.46 -2.55 -4.31
C PHE A 93 -13.42 -2.08 -3.28
N PRO A 94 -12.19 -1.73 -3.70
CA PRO A 94 -11.16 -1.25 -2.78
C PRO A 94 -11.58 0.07 -2.13
N VAL A 95 -11.07 0.41 -0.95
CA VAL A 95 -9.97 -0.23 -0.21
C VAL A 95 -10.51 -1.01 0.99
N HIS A 96 -9.83 -2.10 1.38
CA HIS A 96 -10.18 -2.87 2.57
C HIS A 96 -9.33 -2.46 3.77
N TRP A 97 -9.91 -2.50 4.96
CA TRP A 97 -9.23 -2.10 6.19
C TRP A 97 -9.27 -3.20 7.27
N GLY A 98 -8.16 -3.35 8.00
CA GLY A 98 -7.88 -4.46 8.90
C GLY A 98 -8.70 -4.58 10.20
N GLY A 99 -9.65 -3.68 10.47
CA GLY A 99 -10.47 -3.75 11.67
C GLY A 99 -9.88 -3.09 12.92
N ASP A 100 -10.60 -3.27 14.03
CA ASP A 100 -10.30 -2.65 15.32
C ASP A 100 -9.14 -3.37 16.02
N CYS A 101 -7.92 -2.84 15.91
CA CYS A 101 -6.73 -3.41 16.55
C CYS A 101 -6.37 -2.69 17.87
N SER A 102 -5.70 -3.40 18.79
CA SER A 102 -5.21 -2.81 20.04
C SER A 102 -3.89 -2.04 19.82
N ALA A 103 -3.59 -1.08 20.69
CA ALA A 103 -2.38 -0.27 20.62
C ALA A 103 -1.14 -0.97 21.24
N SER A 104 -0.68 -2.08 20.65
CA SER A 104 0.46 -2.87 21.15
C SER A 104 1.30 -3.48 20.02
N TYR A 105 2.57 -3.80 20.28
CA TYR A 105 3.42 -4.47 19.28
C TYR A 105 2.90 -5.84 18.81
N PRO A 106 2.38 -6.73 19.68
CA PRO A 106 1.75 -7.98 19.22
C PRO A 106 0.56 -7.73 18.30
N SER A 107 -0.27 -6.73 18.61
CA SER A 107 -1.40 -6.32 17.77
C SER A 107 -0.96 -5.71 16.44
N MET A 108 0.12 -4.92 16.43
CA MET A 108 0.73 -4.44 15.18
C MET A 108 1.22 -5.61 14.30
N ALA A 109 1.81 -6.65 14.90
CA ALA A 109 2.28 -7.84 14.19
C ALA A 109 1.12 -8.70 13.65
N GLU A 110 0.04 -8.89 14.41
CA GLU A 110 -1.14 -9.61 13.90
C GLU A 110 -1.91 -8.81 12.85
N THR A 111 -1.89 -7.48 12.95
CA THR A 111 -2.42 -6.57 11.92
C THR A 111 -1.67 -6.77 10.60
N LEU A 112 -0.33 -6.85 10.61
CA LEU A 112 0.45 -7.18 9.42
C LEU A 112 0.11 -8.58 8.87
N ARG A 113 0.03 -9.61 9.72
CA ARG A 113 -0.42 -10.95 9.30
C ARG A 113 -1.79 -10.92 8.63
N GLY A 114 -2.73 -10.13 9.15
CA GLY A 114 -4.06 -9.96 8.58
C GLY A 114 -4.00 -9.36 7.18
N GLY A 115 -3.22 -8.29 6.99
CA GLY A 115 -3.00 -7.67 5.68
C GLY A 115 -2.38 -8.62 4.66
N LEU A 116 -1.33 -9.34 5.04
CA LEU A 116 -0.67 -10.35 4.18
C LEU A 116 -1.60 -11.52 3.85
N SER A 117 -2.42 -11.96 4.81
CA SER A 117 -3.42 -13.01 4.57
C SER A 117 -4.53 -12.56 3.61
N LEU A 118 -4.98 -11.32 3.74
CA LEU A 118 -5.97 -10.74 2.83
C LEU A 118 -5.40 -10.60 1.41
N ALA A 119 -4.13 -10.22 1.28
CA ALA A 119 -3.42 -10.15 0.01
C ALA A 119 -3.40 -11.52 -0.70
N CYS A 120 -3.15 -12.61 0.03
CA CYS A 120 -3.28 -13.98 -0.50
C CYS A 120 -4.70 -14.34 -0.97
N GLY A 121 -5.72 -13.65 -0.45
CA GLY A 121 -7.12 -13.78 -0.86
C GLY A 121 -7.49 -13.01 -2.14
N GLY A 122 -6.52 -12.39 -2.83
CA GLY A 122 -6.73 -11.65 -4.08
C GLY A 122 -7.08 -10.17 -3.88
N PHE A 123 -6.93 -9.62 -2.67
CA PHE A 123 -7.19 -8.21 -2.40
C PHE A 123 -5.93 -7.39 -2.61
N GLY A 124 -5.97 -6.52 -3.62
CA GLY A 124 -4.80 -5.73 -4.03
C GLY A 124 -4.43 -4.59 -3.08
N PHE A 125 -5.41 -4.04 -2.36
CA PHE A 125 -5.26 -2.82 -1.56
C PHE A 125 -5.78 -3.02 -0.13
N TRP A 126 -4.98 -2.60 0.83
CA TRP A 126 -5.25 -2.74 2.25
C TRP A 126 -4.76 -1.55 3.08
N SER A 127 -5.51 -1.24 4.14
CA SER A 127 -5.22 -0.22 5.14
C SER A 127 -5.37 -0.76 6.57
N HIS A 128 -4.82 -0.05 7.53
CA HIS A 128 -4.96 -0.30 8.97
C HIS A 128 -4.84 1.01 9.73
N ASP A 129 -5.23 0.98 11.01
CA ASP A 129 -5.18 2.17 11.86
C ASP A 129 -3.81 2.31 12.50
N ILE A 130 -3.06 3.31 12.06
CA ILE A 130 -1.74 3.63 12.62
C ILE A 130 -1.89 3.89 14.12
N SER A 131 -1.07 3.18 14.90
CA SER A 131 -1.04 3.14 16.36
C SER A 131 -2.23 2.43 17.03
N GLY A 132 -3.08 1.73 16.29
CA GLY A 132 -4.20 0.99 16.83
C GLY A 132 -5.45 1.83 17.13
N PHE A 133 -6.58 1.15 17.33
CA PHE A 133 -7.92 1.72 17.49
C PHE A 133 -8.35 1.87 18.95
N GLU A 134 -8.33 0.79 19.74
CA GLU A 134 -9.09 0.69 21.01
C GLU A 134 -8.62 1.65 22.12
N GLN A 135 -7.30 1.81 22.30
CA GLN A 135 -6.68 2.60 23.37
C GLN A 135 -5.67 3.60 22.80
N THR A 136 -5.21 4.55 23.60
CA THR A 136 -4.10 5.44 23.21
C THR A 136 -2.79 4.68 23.30
N ALA A 137 -2.05 4.61 22.18
CA ALA A 137 -0.71 4.04 22.17
C ALA A 137 0.28 4.88 22.99
N SER A 138 1.35 4.25 23.48
CA SER A 138 2.57 4.98 23.84
C SER A 138 3.22 5.58 22.58
N ALA A 139 4.02 6.63 22.76
CA ALA A 139 4.65 7.34 21.64
C ALA A 139 5.59 6.45 20.82
N ASP A 140 6.29 5.49 21.46
CA ASP A 140 7.15 4.53 20.75
C ASP A 140 6.35 3.66 19.78
N ILE A 141 5.22 3.09 20.22
CA ILE A 141 4.32 2.29 19.38
C ILE A 141 3.79 3.14 18.23
N TYR A 142 3.36 4.39 18.50
CA TYR A 142 2.90 5.29 17.44
C TYR A 142 3.98 5.48 16.36
N LYS A 143 5.20 5.84 16.77
CA LYS A 143 6.33 6.07 15.86
C LYS A 143 6.70 4.81 15.06
N ARG A 144 6.72 3.64 15.69
CA ARG A 144 6.95 2.35 15.00
C ARG A 144 5.82 1.99 14.05
N TRP A 145 4.58 2.25 14.42
CA TRP A 145 3.43 1.99 13.56
C TRP A 145 3.38 2.95 12.37
N CYS A 146 3.90 4.18 12.48
CA CYS A 146 4.08 5.05 11.32
C CYS A 146 4.99 4.41 10.25
N GLN A 147 6.07 3.72 10.65
CA GLN A 147 6.97 3.01 9.73
C GLN A 147 6.22 1.96 8.91
N PHE A 148 5.30 1.23 9.56
CA PHE A 148 4.45 0.24 8.90
C PHE A 148 3.33 0.87 8.06
N GLY A 149 2.52 1.75 8.67
CA GLY A 149 1.28 2.22 8.05
C GLY A 149 1.48 3.20 6.93
N VAL A 150 2.56 3.99 6.94
CA VAL A 150 2.90 4.84 5.79
C VAL A 150 3.30 3.98 4.59
N PHE A 151 4.07 2.92 4.80
CA PHE A 151 4.50 2.01 3.72
C PHE A 151 3.54 0.83 3.45
N SER A 152 2.29 0.95 3.89
CA SER A 152 1.17 0.16 3.39
C SER A 152 0.52 0.84 2.18
N SER A 153 -0.35 0.14 1.43
CA SER A 153 -1.00 0.75 0.25
C SER A 153 -1.76 2.04 0.62
N HIS A 154 -2.58 1.98 1.67
CA HIS A 154 -3.39 3.10 2.16
C HIS A 154 -3.14 3.32 3.66
N SER A 155 -3.05 4.58 4.07
CA SER A 155 -2.60 4.98 5.40
C SER A 155 -3.68 5.80 6.11
N ARG A 156 -4.05 5.41 7.34
CA ARG A 156 -5.09 6.11 8.12
C ARG A 156 -4.67 6.29 9.58
N LEU A 157 -4.96 7.47 10.13
CA LEU A 157 -4.89 7.78 11.55
C LEU A 157 -6.32 7.76 12.12
N HIS A 158 -6.68 6.71 12.86
CA HIS A 158 -8.02 6.54 13.45
C HIS A 158 -7.93 5.90 14.83
N GLY A 159 -8.75 6.38 15.77
CA GLY A 159 -8.78 5.94 17.15
C GLY A 159 -10.19 5.97 17.71
N SER A 160 -10.42 5.19 18.77
CA SER A 160 -11.72 5.07 19.44
C SER A 160 -11.99 6.24 20.38
N VAL A 161 -11.21 6.34 21.46
CA VAL A 161 -11.44 7.32 22.55
C VAL A 161 -10.50 8.53 22.51
N SER A 162 -9.51 8.52 21.62
CA SER A 162 -8.50 9.57 21.51
C SER A 162 -8.14 9.85 20.05
N TYR A 163 -7.81 11.11 19.77
CA TYR A 163 -7.30 11.51 18.45
C TYR A 163 -5.92 10.88 18.19
N ARG A 164 -5.61 10.69 16.91
CA ARG A 164 -4.35 10.10 16.42
C ARG A 164 -3.42 11.12 15.79
N VAL A 165 -3.62 12.40 16.08
CA VAL A 165 -2.73 13.46 15.62
C VAL A 165 -1.38 13.35 16.35
N PRO A 166 -0.24 13.53 15.67
CA PRO A 166 1.07 13.17 16.22
C PRO A 166 1.48 13.99 17.45
N TRP A 167 1.03 15.25 17.53
CA TRP A 167 1.38 16.15 18.65
C TRP A 167 0.74 15.77 19.99
N LEU A 168 -0.18 14.79 20.01
CA LEU A 168 -0.70 14.21 21.25
C LEU A 168 0.20 13.09 21.80
N PHE A 169 1.20 12.65 21.04
CA PHE A 169 2.16 11.63 21.46
C PHE A 169 3.46 12.28 21.94
N ASP A 170 4.21 12.93 21.04
CA ASP A 170 5.37 13.77 21.34
C ASP A 170 5.80 14.59 20.09
N GLU A 171 6.79 15.48 20.23
CA GLU A 171 7.34 16.26 19.10
C GLU A 171 8.03 15.35 18.08
N GLU A 172 8.73 14.31 18.52
CA GLU A 172 9.42 13.36 17.64
C GLU A 172 8.43 12.61 16.74
N ALA A 173 7.22 12.29 17.22
CA ALA A 173 6.15 11.67 16.44
C ALA A 173 5.67 12.58 15.30
N CYS A 174 5.72 13.90 15.48
CA CYS A 174 5.39 14.85 14.43
C CYS A 174 6.45 14.82 13.32
N ASP A 175 7.72 14.72 13.69
CA ASP A 175 8.82 14.62 12.72
C ASP A 175 8.82 13.25 12.02
N VAL A 176 8.68 12.15 12.75
CA VAL A 176 8.61 10.79 12.20
C VAL A 176 7.47 10.69 11.18
N LEU A 177 6.26 11.13 11.52
CA LEU A 177 5.15 11.07 10.58
C LEU A 177 5.41 11.94 9.34
N ARG A 178 5.91 13.18 9.53
CA ARG A 178 6.19 14.12 8.43
C ARG A 178 7.20 13.55 7.45
N GLU A 179 8.33 13.04 7.94
CA GLU A 179 9.39 12.49 7.09
C GLU A 179 8.93 11.28 6.29
N LEU A 180 8.18 10.37 6.93
CA LEU A 180 7.69 9.18 6.26
C LEU A 180 6.60 9.52 5.24
N VAL A 181 5.66 10.42 5.57
CA VAL A 181 4.62 10.88 4.62
C VAL A 181 5.26 11.58 3.43
N ASN A 182 6.23 12.47 3.67
CA ASN A 182 6.98 13.14 2.60
C ASN A 182 7.68 12.14 1.68
N LEU A 183 8.31 11.11 2.26
CA LEU A 183 8.94 10.04 1.50
C LEU A 183 7.92 9.22 0.69
N LYS A 184 6.74 8.91 1.25
CA LYS A 184 5.66 8.24 0.52
C LYS A 184 5.18 9.08 -0.66
N CYS A 185 4.94 10.37 -0.46
CA CYS A 185 4.56 11.32 -1.51
C CYS A 185 5.61 11.35 -2.63
N ARG A 186 6.90 11.40 -2.29
CA ARG A 186 7.98 11.31 -3.28
C ARG A 186 8.01 9.96 -3.99
N LEU A 187 7.65 8.86 -3.33
CA LEU A 187 7.62 7.52 -3.96
C LEU A 187 6.34 7.25 -4.76
N MET A 188 5.38 8.19 -4.82
CA MET A 188 4.12 7.97 -5.53
C MET A 188 4.24 7.54 -6.98
N PRO A 189 5.21 8.00 -7.81
CA PRO A 189 5.36 7.46 -9.16
C PRO A 189 5.62 5.94 -9.17
N TYR A 190 6.45 5.44 -8.26
CA TYR A 190 6.67 4.00 -8.06
C TYR A 190 5.42 3.32 -7.48
N ILE A 191 4.88 3.82 -6.36
CA ILE A 191 3.74 3.22 -5.65
C ILE A 191 2.53 3.13 -6.57
N TYR A 192 2.25 4.16 -7.37
CA TYR A 192 1.12 4.20 -8.28
C TYR A 192 1.34 3.31 -9.51
N SER A 193 2.58 3.19 -10.01
CA SER A 193 2.93 2.18 -11.04
C SER A 193 2.62 0.76 -10.55
N GLN A 194 2.96 0.46 -9.29
CA GLN A 194 2.63 -0.83 -8.67
C GLN A 194 1.11 -1.00 -8.41
N ALA A 195 0.38 0.09 -8.16
CA ALA A 195 -1.08 0.06 -8.02
C ALA A 195 -1.77 -0.25 -9.35
N VAL A 196 -1.27 0.32 -10.46
CA VAL A 196 -1.72 -0.01 -11.82
C VAL A 196 -1.44 -1.47 -12.14
N GLU A 197 -0.23 -1.97 -11.83
CA GLU A 197 0.11 -3.38 -12.00
C GLU A 197 -0.84 -4.28 -11.18
N THR A 198 -1.12 -3.90 -9.93
CA THR A 198 -2.08 -4.60 -9.06
C THR A 198 -3.46 -4.69 -9.70
N HIS A 199 -3.94 -3.61 -10.31
CA HIS A 199 -5.23 -3.58 -11.00
C HIS A 199 -5.24 -4.50 -12.23
N ILE A 200 -4.15 -4.54 -13.00
CA ILE A 200 -4.06 -5.31 -14.26
C ILE A 200 -3.87 -6.81 -14.00
N SER A 201 -2.98 -7.19 -13.07
CA SER A 201 -2.57 -8.58 -12.87
C SER A 201 -3.17 -9.24 -11.62
N GLY A 202 -3.69 -8.45 -10.68
CA GLY A 202 -4.18 -8.94 -9.39
C GLY A 202 -3.07 -9.26 -8.38
N ILE A 203 -1.79 -9.00 -8.70
CA ILE A 203 -0.68 -9.13 -7.75
C ILE A 203 -0.78 -8.00 -6.73
N PRO A 204 -0.86 -8.28 -5.41
CA PRO A 204 -1.14 -7.24 -4.41
C PRO A 204 0.00 -6.24 -4.23
N MET A 205 -0.36 -5.04 -3.77
CA MET A 205 0.62 -4.00 -3.41
C MET A 205 1.56 -4.45 -2.29
N MET A 206 1.01 -5.11 -1.26
CA MET A 206 1.78 -5.70 -0.16
C MET A 206 1.85 -7.20 -0.36
N ARG A 207 3.06 -7.70 -0.65
CA ARG A 207 3.28 -9.10 -1.02
C ARG A 207 3.96 -9.84 0.13
N PRO A 208 3.42 -10.98 0.58
CA PRO A 208 4.16 -11.90 1.43
C PRO A 208 5.48 -12.29 0.75
N MET A 209 6.55 -12.48 1.51
CA MET A 209 7.87 -12.75 0.94
C MET A 209 7.89 -14.01 0.05
N PHE A 210 7.18 -15.07 0.45
CA PHE A 210 7.06 -16.29 -0.36
C PHE A 210 6.36 -16.08 -1.71
N MET A 211 5.57 -15.02 -1.87
CA MET A 211 4.89 -14.70 -3.13
C MET A 211 5.88 -14.08 -4.13
N GLU A 212 6.78 -13.22 -3.66
CA GLU A 212 7.80 -12.59 -4.50
C GLU A 212 9.02 -13.51 -4.73
N PHE A 213 9.37 -14.32 -3.73
CA PHE A 213 10.53 -15.21 -3.74
C PHE A 213 10.13 -16.69 -3.50
N PRO A 214 9.34 -17.30 -4.40
CA PRO A 214 8.77 -18.64 -4.18
C PRO A 214 9.81 -19.77 -4.12
N GLU A 215 10.99 -19.55 -4.69
CA GLU A 215 12.09 -20.53 -4.69
C GLU A 215 12.98 -20.43 -3.43
N ASP A 216 12.81 -19.37 -2.63
CA ASP A 216 13.57 -19.16 -1.40
C ASP A 216 12.77 -19.66 -0.19
N ARG A 217 13.10 -20.86 0.27
CA ARG A 217 12.41 -21.51 1.40
C ARG A 217 12.53 -20.75 2.72
N MET A 218 13.47 -19.80 2.86
CA MET A 218 13.51 -18.94 4.04
C MET A 218 12.31 -18.00 4.09
N CYS A 219 11.70 -17.70 2.93
CA CYS A 219 10.55 -16.82 2.80
C CYS A 219 9.21 -17.47 3.19
N ASP A 220 9.14 -18.80 3.31
CA ASP A 220 7.90 -19.57 3.58
C ASP A 220 7.17 -19.11 4.85
N VAL A 221 7.92 -18.67 5.87
CA VAL A 221 7.40 -18.38 7.22
C VAL A 221 7.51 -16.92 7.62
N LEU A 222 7.95 -16.04 6.72
CA LEU A 222 8.17 -14.63 7.05
C LEU A 222 6.83 -13.89 7.17
N ASP A 223 6.54 -13.38 8.36
CA ASP A 223 5.29 -12.70 8.71
C ASP A 223 5.49 -11.29 9.30
N LYS A 224 6.74 -10.82 9.40
CA LYS A 224 7.14 -9.52 9.96
C LYS A 224 7.80 -8.58 8.96
N GLU A 225 7.83 -8.98 7.71
CA GLU A 225 8.36 -8.21 6.59
C GLU A 225 7.58 -8.57 5.32
N TYR A 226 7.63 -7.67 4.35
CA TYR A 226 6.88 -7.82 3.10
C TYR A 226 7.53 -7.00 1.99
N MET A 227 7.17 -7.31 0.75
CA MET A 227 7.49 -6.46 -0.39
C MET A 227 6.35 -5.48 -0.64
N LEU A 228 6.68 -4.19 -0.76
CA LEU A 228 5.80 -3.14 -1.28
C LEU A 228 6.06 -2.98 -2.78
N GLY A 229 5.19 -3.56 -3.59
CA GLY A 229 5.44 -3.78 -5.01
C GLY A 229 6.54 -4.82 -5.24
N ASP A 230 7.17 -4.77 -6.39
CA ASP A 230 8.23 -5.70 -6.79
C ASP A 230 9.60 -5.38 -6.18
N SER A 231 9.85 -4.13 -5.78
CA SER A 231 11.22 -3.65 -5.62
C SER A 231 11.62 -3.27 -4.19
N ILE A 232 10.65 -2.95 -3.33
CA ILE A 232 10.91 -2.41 -2.00
C ILE A 232 10.54 -3.43 -0.92
N LEU A 233 11.51 -3.87 -0.11
CA LEU A 233 11.28 -4.63 1.11
C LEU A 233 11.05 -3.69 2.28
N VAL A 234 10.02 -3.99 3.08
CA VAL A 234 9.64 -3.26 4.28
C VAL A 234 9.62 -4.21 5.47
N ALA A 235 10.46 -3.98 6.48
CA ALA A 235 10.42 -4.73 7.75
C ALA A 235 10.23 -3.76 8.94
N PRO A 236 8.98 -3.55 9.41
CA PRO A 236 8.72 -2.66 10.54
C PRO A 236 9.40 -3.15 11.83
N VAL A 237 9.71 -2.22 12.73
CA VAL A 237 10.32 -2.57 14.03
C VAL A 237 9.23 -2.78 15.09
N PHE A 238 9.15 -4.00 15.62
CA PHE A 238 8.12 -4.43 16.58
C PHE A 238 8.58 -4.39 18.05
N LYS A 239 9.52 -3.51 18.39
CA LYS A 239 10.09 -3.39 19.75
C LYS A 239 10.46 -1.94 20.05
N GLU A 240 10.20 -1.52 21.29
CA GLU A 240 10.65 -0.21 21.82
C GLU A 240 12.17 -0.07 21.75
N SER A 241 12.91 -1.16 22.02
CA SER A 241 14.37 -1.17 21.98
C SER A 241 14.95 -0.83 20.61
N GLY A 242 14.16 -0.88 19.54
CA GLY A 242 14.63 -0.66 18.17
C GLY A 242 15.33 -1.86 17.55
N GLU A 243 15.49 -2.97 18.28
CA GLU A 243 16.05 -4.21 17.75
C GLU A 243 15.11 -4.80 16.70
N CYS A 244 15.63 -5.00 15.49
CA CYS A 244 14.91 -5.57 14.36
C CYS A 244 15.74 -6.72 13.78
N GLU A 245 15.05 -7.80 13.42
CA GLU A 245 15.61 -8.97 12.76
C GLU A 245 14.74 -9.26 11.53
N TYR A 246 15.36 -9.32 10.36
CA TYR A 246 14.70 -9.41 9.06
C TYR A 246 15.57 -10.20 8.08
N TYR A 247 14.96 -10.85 7.10
CA TYR A 247 15.64 -11.67 6.11
C TYR A 247 15.72 -10.95 4.76
N LEU A 248 16.93 -10.87 4.20
CA LEU A 248 17.11 -10.38 2.85
C LEU A 248 17.31 -11.57 1.91
N PRO A 249 16.44 -11.76 0.89
CA PRO A 249 16.69 -12.72 -0.20
C PRO A 249 17.99 -12.40 -0.95
N LYS A 250 18.53 -13.37 -1.70
CA LYS A 250 19.81 -13.19 -2.42
C LYS A 250 19.81 -11.96 -3.33
N GLY A 251 20.91 -11.22 -3.30
CA GLY A 251 21.13 -9.99 -4.09
C GLY A 251 21.57 -8.84 -3.20
N ARG A 252 21.91 -7.69 -3.79
CA ARG A 252 22.18 -6.47 -3.02
C ARG A 252 20.91 -5.70 -2.70
N TRP A 253 20.88 -5.13 -1.49
CA TRP A 253 19.75 -4.36 -1.00
C TRP A 253 20.22 -3.00 -0.49
N TYR A 254 19.56 -1.93 -0.95
CA TYR A 254 19.90 -0.56 -0.60
C TYR A 254 18.82 0.07 0.28
N ASN A 255 19.15 0.43 1.52
CA ASN A 255 18.21 1.08 2.42
C ASN A 255 17.96 2.53 2.01
N LEU A 256 16.71 2.84 1.66
CA LEU A 256 16.29 4.13 1.12
C LEU A 256 16.41 5.29 2.13
N ILE A 257 16.45 4.98 3.43
CA ILE A 257 16.56 5.96 4.51
C ILE A 257 18.01 6.10 4.94
N THR A 258 18.64 5.00 5.37
CA THR A 258 19.99 5.01 5.95
C THR A 258 21.10 5.07 4.91
N LYS A 259 20.77 4.85 3.63
CA LYS A 259 21.70 4.79 2.50
C LYS A 259 22.74 3.66 2.60
N LYS A 260 22.58 2.74 3.55
CA LYS A 260 23.41 1.54 3.72
C LYS A 260 23.05 0.48 2.68
N THR A 261 24.04 -0.32 2.30
CA THR A 261 23.86 -1.49 1.42
C THR A 261 24.12 -2.76 2.21
N TYR A 262 23.36 -3.80 1.88
CA TYR A 262 23.43 -5.12 2.48
C TYR A 262 23.55 -6.18 1.39
N GLU A 263 24.33 -7.22 1.68
CA GLU A 263 24.33 -8.45 0.90
C GLU A 263 23.25 -9.39 1.43
N GLY A 264 22.37 -9.83 0.55
CA GLY A 264 21.27 -10.73 0.88
C GLY A 264 21.66 -12.20 0.95
N GLY A 265 20.65 -13.06 1.00
CA GLY A 265 20.76 -14.49 1.31
C GLY A 265 20.99 -14.78 2.79
N SER A 266 20.70 -13.82 3.68
CA SER A 266 20.98 -13.94 5.11
C SER A 266 20.01 -13.15 5.99
N TRP A 267 19.96 -13.54 7.26
CA TRP A 267 19.27 -12.78 8.31
C TRP A 267 20.15 -11.64 8.80
N ILE A 268 19.55 -10.45 8.89
CA ILE A 268 20.19 -9.25 9.43
C ILE A 268 19.55 -8.93 10.77
N LYS A 269 20.40 -8.60 11.75
CA LYS A 269 19.97 -8.15 13.07
C LYS A 269 20.68 -6.84 13.42
N GLU A 270 19.92 -5.77 13.59
CA GLU A 270 20.46 -4.47 13.97
C GLU A 270 19.47 -3.65 14.79
N LYS A 271 19.89 -2.46 15.22
CA LYS A 271 19.09 -1.54 16.04
C LYS A 271 18.81 -0.27 15.24
N PHE A 272 17.54 0.13 15.20
CA PHE A 272 17.09 1.36 14.55
C PHE A 272 16.50 2.34 15.56
N ASP A 273 16.71 3.63 15.35
CA ASP A 273 15.95 4.68 16.04
C ASP A 273 14.52 4.79 15.47
N TYR A 274 13.74 5.78 15.88
CA TYR A 274 12.37 5.95 15.40
C TYR A 274 12.27 6.53 13.97
N ARG A 275 13.34 7.14 13.45
CA ARG A 275 13.39 7.79 12.13
C ARG A 275 13.92 6.88 11.03
N SER A 276 14.44 5.70 11.40
CA SER A 276 14.96 4.70 10.48
C SER A 276 14.38 3.31 10.76
N PHE A 277 14.37 2.48 9.72
CA PHE A 277 14.00 1.06 9.76
C PHE A 277 14.42 0.40 8.43
N PRO A 278 14.30 -0.92 8.30
CA PRO A 278 14.47 -1.63 7.02
C PRO A 278 13.42 -1.20 5.98
N LEU A 279 13.82 -0.28 5.10
CA LEU A 279 13.11 0.10 3.88
C LEU A 279 14.09 -0.01 2.71
N LEU A 280 14.15 -1.17 2.07
CA LEU A 280 15.25 -1.53 1.17
C LEU A 280 14.80 -1.75 -0.25
N ALA A 281 15.47 -1.12 -1.21
CA ALA A 281 15.32 -1.42 -2.63
C ALA A 281 16.24 -2.57 -3.03
N ARG A 282 15.72 -3.58 -3.76
CA ARG A 282 16.56 -4.64 -4.34
C ARG A 282 17.41 -4.12 -5.49
N GLU A 283 18.50 -4.81 -5.77
CA GLU A 283 19.30 -4.56 -6.97
C GLU A 283 18.51 -4.75 -8.26
N ASN A 284 19.09 -4.35 -9.39
CA ASN A 284 18.47 -4.48 -10.70
C ASN A 284 17.10 -3.78 -10.82
N THR A 285 16.92 -2.67 -10.10
CA THR A 285 15.65 -1.93 -10.04
C THR A 285 15.82 -0.51 -10.55
N ILE A 286 14.77 0.01 -11.21
CA ILE A 286 14.60 1.45 -11.45
C ILE A 286 13.47 1.97 -10.53
N LEU A 287 13.83 2.79 -9.54
CA LEU A 287 12.87 3.52 -8.70
C LEU A 287 12.68 4.93 -9.23
N VAL A 288 11.43 5.37 -9.35
CA VAL A 288 11.09 6.74 -9.73
C VAL A 288 10.58 7.49 -8.51
N TYR A 289 11.27 8.57 -8.16
CA TYR A 289 10.84 9.54 -7.16
C TYR A 289 10.24 10.75 -7.87
N GLY A 290 9.07 11.20 -7.44
CA GLY A 290 8.46 12.41 -7.92
C GLY A 290 9.06 13.66 -7.29
N ALA A 291 8.68 14.81 -7.85
CA ALA A 291 9.19 16.11 -7.45
C ALA A 291 8.49 16.70 -6.22
N ARG A 292 7.36 16.12 -5.80
CA ARG A 292 6.53 16.62 -4.69
C ARG A 292 6.58 15.69 -3.49
N GLU A 293 6.49 16.28 -2.31
CA GLU A 293 6.51 15.57 -1.03
C GLU A 293 5.33 15.94 -0.12
N ASP A 294 4.52 16.92 -0.51
CA ASP A 294 3.42 17.48 0.27
C ASP A 294 2.05 16.92 -0.09
N VAL A 295 1.88 16.40 -1.31
CA VAL A 295 0.64 15.78 -1.81
C VAL A 295 0.95 14.49 -2.57
N PRO A 296 0.05 13.48 -2.57
CA PRO A 296 0.28 12.22 -3.27
C PRO A 296 -0.10 12.26 -4.76
N ASP A 297 -0.97 13.18 -5.17
CA ASP A 297 -1.56 13.31 -6.51
C ASP A 297 -1.02 14.56 -7.21
N TYR A 298 -0.12 14.34 -8.17
CA TYR A 298 0.54 15.39 -8.94
C TYR A 298 1.05 14.80 -10.26
N ASP A 299 1.62 15.63 -11.14
CA ASP A 299 2.26 15.13 -12.36
C ASP A 299 3.53 14.33 -12.02
N TYR A 300 3.41 13.01 -12.04
CA TYR A 300 4.50 12.08 -11.74
C TYR A 300 5.63 12.10 -12.77
N ALA A 301 5.39 12.60 -13.99
CA ALA A 301 6.39 12.67 -15.05
C ALA A 301 7.13 14.03 -15.08
N GLU A 302 6.71 14.98 -14.24
CA GLU A 302 7.34 16.30 -14.14
C GLU A 302 8.46 16.32 -13.08
N ASN A 303 9.68 16.68 -13.50
CA ASN A 303 10.85 16.85 -12.62
C ASN A 303 11.22 15.62 -11.77
N ALA A 304 10.83 14.43 -12.22
CA ALA A 304 11.07 13.18 -11.51
C ALA A 304 12.56 12.78 -11.49
N GLU A 305 12.95 12.06 -10.44
CA GLU A 305 14.27 11.45 -10.26
C GLU A 305 14.17 9.95 -10.51
N VAL A 306 14.93 9.47 -11.48
CA VAL A 306 15.07 8.07 -11.87
C VAL A 306 16.32 7.50 -11.20
N CYS A 307 16.13 6.64 -10.21
CA CYS A 307 17.18 6.04 -9.42
C CYS A 307 17.38 4.57 -9.82
N MET A 308 18.53 4.26 -10.41
CA MET A 308 18.94 2.89 -10.77
C MET A 308 19.73 2.26 -9.62
N VAL A 309 19.19 1.18 -9.05
CA VAL A 309 19.75 0.51 -7.87
C VAL A 309 20.55 -0.72 -8.30
N TYR A 310 21.87 -0.67 -8.17
CA TYR A 310 22.78 -1.79 -8.40
C TYR A 310 22.53 -2.58 -9.69
N LEU A 311 22.26 -1.89 -10.81
CA LEU A 311 22.04 -2.54 -12.12
C LEU A 311 23.28 -3.33 -12.53
N GLN A 312 23.14 -4.65 -12.68
CA GLN A 312 24.22 -5.59 -12.98
C GLN A 312 24.54 -5.61 -14.48
N ASP A 313 25.79 -5.96 -14.84
CA ASP A 313 26.20 -6.04 -16.25
C ASP A 313 25.36 -7.07 -17.01
N GLY A 314 24.88 -6.70 -18.20
CA GLY A 314 23.96 -7.49 -19.00
C GLY A 314 22.49 -7.44 -18.54
N HIS A 315 22.18 -6.82 -17.40
CA HIS A 315 20.80 -6.68 -16.93
C HIS A 315 20.05 -5.61 -17.73
N THR A 316 18.78 -5.87 -18.00
CA THR A 316 17.82 -4.95 -18.59
C THR A 316 16.67 -4.75 -17.64
N GLU A 317 16.40 -3.52 -17.24
CA GLU A 317 15.31 -3.17 -16.35
C GLU A 317 14.36 -2.17 -16.99
N ARG A 318 13.08 -2.25 -16.63
CA ARG A 318 12.04 -1.36 -17.15
C ARG A 318 11.18 -0.80 -16.03
N GLN A 319 10.89 0.49 -16.11
CA GLN A 319 9.94 1.15 -15.22
C GLN A 319 9.00 2.05 -16.02
N ARG A 320 7.77 2.17 -15.53
CA ARG A 320 6.73 2.99 -16.15
C ARG A 320 6.30 4.08 -15.21
N ILE A 321 5.96 5.24 -15.77
CA ILE A 321 5.30 6.34 -15.06
C ILE A 321 3.90 6.46 -15.64
N TYR A 322 2.91 6.46 -14.76
CA TYR A 322 1.50 6.61 -15.12
C TYR A 322 0.97 7.98 -14.68
N SER A 323 -0.09 8.47 -15.32
CA SER A 323 -0.85 9.60 -14.80
C SER A 323 -1.64 9.17 -13.57
N VAL A 324 -2.16 10.13 -12.79
CA VAL A 324 -3.09 9.88 -11.67
C VAL A 324 -4.40 9.20 -12.09
N LYS A 325 -4.62 9.00 -13.39
CA LYS A 325 -5.75 8.27 -13.98
C LYS A 325 -5.37 6.86 -14.46
N GLY A 326 -4.13 6.41 -14.23
CA GLY A 326 -3.65 5.10 -14.65
C GLY A 326 -3.24 5.00 -16.12
N GLU A 327 -3.09 6.12 -16.84
CA GLU A 327 -2.65 6.12 -18.24
C GLU A 327 -1.12 6.10 -18.30
N LYS A 328 -0.52 5.24 -19.13
CA LYS A 328 0.95 5.18 -19.25
C LYS A 328 1.46 6.44 -19.95
N LEU A 329 2.28 7.23 -19.25
CA LEU A 329 2.90 8.45 -19.77
C LEU A 329 4.31 8.19 -20.30
N VAL A 330 5.12 7.49 -19.52
CA VAL A 330 6.54 7.27 -19.78
C VAL A 330 6.90 5.80 -19.60
N GLU A 331 7.77 5.30 -20.47
CA GLU A 331 8.47 4.03 -20.28
C GLU A 331 9.98 4.28 -20.30
N ILE A 332 10.64 3.83 -19.24
CA ILE A 332 12.09 3.93 -19.05
C ILE A 332 12.65 2.52 -19.14
N GLU A 333 13.54 2.29 -20.09
CA GLU A 333 14.31 1.05 -20.20
C GLU A 333 15.78 1.36 -19.96
N ALA A 334 16.42 0.65 -19.02
CA ALA A 334 17.86 0.77 -18.76
C ALA A 334 18.56 -0.57 -18.98
N VAL A 335 19.61 -0.57 -19.78
CA VAL A 335 20.45 -1.74 -20.03
C VAL A 335 21.89 -1.41 -19.67
N ARG A 336 22.47 -2.20 -18.77
CA ARG A 336 23.90 -2.06 -18.46
C ARG A 336 24.75 -2.90 -19.41
N ARG A 337 25.76 -2.27 -20.00
CA ARG A 337 26.80 -2.89 -20.81
C ARG A 337 28.16 -2.43 -20.28
N LYS A 338 28.84 -3.31 -19.54
CA LYS A 338 30.12 -3.06 -18.88
C LYS A 338 30.05 -1.85 -17.94
N ASP A 339 30.75 -0.77 -18.30
CA ASP A 339 30.90 0.48 -17.53
C ASP A 339 29.85 1.54 -17.93
N THR A 340 28.92 1.21 -18.83
CA THR A 340 27.92 2.15 -19.35
C THR A 340 26.50 1.61 -19.15
N ILE A 341 25.60 2.44 -18.64
CA ILE A 341 24.16 2.18 -18.62
C ILE A 341 23.53 2.99 -19.76
N HIS A 342 22.94 2.29 -20.71
CA HIS A 342 22.15 2.90 -21.78
C HIS A 342 20.70 2.98 -21.33
N VAL A 343 20.14 4.19 -21.31
CA VAL A 343 18.78 4.47 -20.88
C VAL A 343 17.99 5.01 -22.06
N VAL A 344 16.85 4.38 -22.35
CA VAL A 344 15.89 4.86 -23.34
C VAL A 344 14.63 5.31 -22.60
N VAL A 345 14.25 6.57 -22.81
CA VAL A 345 13.02 7.17 -22.26
C VAL A 345 12.05 7.41 -23.40
N LYS A 346 10.91 6.74 -23.36
CA LYS A 346 9.83 6.88 -24.36
C LYS A 346 8.62 7.56 -23.75
N GLY A 347 8.04 8.50 -24.47
CA GLY A 347 6.80 9.17 -24.09
C GLY A 347 6.98 10.60 -23.59
N ASP A 348 5.87 11.22 -23.21
CA ASP A 348 5.85 12.63 -22.82
C ASP A 348 6.20 12.80 -21.34
N CYS A 349 7.22 13.60 -21.07
CA CYS A 349 7.70 13.86 -19.72
C CYS A 349 8.44 15.19 -19.64
N GLY A 350 8.46 15.76 -18.44
CA GLY A 350 9.32 16.89 -18.11
C GLY A 350 10.81 16.51 -18.07
N ILE A 351 11.58 17.29 -17.32
CA ILE A 351 13.00 16.99 -17.09
C ILE A 351 13.09 15.79 -16.15
N LEU A 352 13.83 14.76 -16.54
CA LEU A 352 14.18 13.63 -15.68
C LEU A 352 15.61 13.80 -15.16
N ARG A 353 15.81 13.61 -13.86
CA ARG A 353 17.14 13.52 -13.24
C ARG A 353 17.49 12.05 -13.03
N PHE A 354 18.75 11.68 -13.26
CA PHE A 354 19.19 10.30 -13.13
C PHE A 354 20.21 10.15 -12.01
N THR A 355 19.98 9.16 -11.15
CA THR A 355 20.88 8.77 -10.07
C THR A 355 21.23 7.29 -10.24
N VAL A 356 22.50 6.93 -10.04
CA VAL A 356 22.97 5.54 -10.08
C VAL A 356 23.57 5.18 -8.74
N ILE A 357 23.07 4.10 -8.13
CA ILE A 357 23.63 3.52 -6.93
C ILE A 357 24.44 2.30 -7.36
N SER A 358 25.76 2.42 -7.24
CA SER A 358 26.72 1.38 -7.60
C SER A 358 28.02 1.56 -6.80
N GLU A 359 28.80 0.48 -6.68
CA GLU A 359 30.14 0.54 -6.07
C GLU A 359 31.19 1.18 -7.00
N GLU A 360 30.97 1.02 -8.31
CA GLU A 360 31.82 1.53 -9.37
C GLU A 360 31.17 2.73 -10.05
N THR A 361 31.98 3.63 -10.60
CA THR A 361 31.47 4.76 -11.38
C THR A 361 31.03 4.28 -12.76
N LEU A 362 29.73 4.37 -13.04
CA LEU A 362 29.14 4.02 -14.33
C LEU A 362 28.83 5.28 -15.15
N LYS A 363 29.05 5.19 -16.46
CA LYS A 363 28.62 6.22 -17.41
C LYS A 363 27.13 6.05 -17.71
N LEU A 364 26.44 7.18 -17.87
CA LEU A 364 25.06 7.20 -18.32
C LEU A 364 24.98 7.72 -19.75
N ASP A 365 24.34 6.94 -20.60
CA ASP A 365 24.00 7.31 -21.98
C ASP A 365 22.47 7.31 -22.10
N VAL A 366 21.87 8.49 -22.12
CA VAL A 366 20.40 8.67 -22.06
C VAL A 366 19.90 9.17 -23.41
N VAL A 367 18.98 8.41 -24.00
CA VAL A 367 18.27 8.76 -25.24
C VAL A 367 16.80 8.97 -24.90
N LYS A 368 16.24 10.10 -25.34
CA LYS A 368 14.79 10.38 -25.27
C LYS A 368 14.19 10.21 -26.67
N GLU A 369 13.16 9.37 -26.78
CA GLU A 369 12.46 9.01 -28.02
C GLU A 369 11.01 9.50 -28.04
#